data_AF-A0A9R1I759-F1
#
_entry.id   AF-A0A9R1I759-F1
#
_cell.length_a   1.000
_cell.length_b   1.000
_cell.length_c   1.000
_cell.angle_alpha   90.00
_cell.angle_beta   90.00
_cell.angle_gamma   90.00
#
_symmetry.space_group_name_H-M   'P 1'
#
loop_
_entity.id
_entity.type
_entity.pdbx_description
1 polymer ?
#
loop_
_entity_poly.entity_id
_entity_poly.type
_entity_poly.pdbx_seq_one_letter_code
_entity_poly.pdbx_strand_id
1 'polypeptide(L)'
;MPPKVSVAASNDGALPEDMLRHILVRLPTKTVCRFRAVCRSWRSLLTDPLFLAAHKSNHPGPLIVTCKSEMFERGAINIVDLSGHVVKRIAITMKDARMVRTRSLDLISVTGRKGCHVINPATGDAFALPSCRAKEHAHVQHFFPESFDFGQVVTTGEYKAVRCVSIDNSDHASSPMLCEVITLDDGRHARWRGKQGPPAPVTSNRNRSIVVNGVVYFLLDFLYKRFTFSGARVKPGSMALFNLETEEWMGIVQGPTPVRSFVKDSNGMCGYFSLYLELSVVNLDGFLVMAHNPGGCSLDLWFLMDIEKRLWNKRYSLDFQPENLFAQPLEILNDGKIILSASGSLRHYNPMTKAYIDFGMRNSTSVGTYTGNLLSSESTFDSEAERCTTCGCYVTLEAGQHDVTCQDCMYEAMFARR
;
A
#
# COMPACT_ATOMS: atom_id res chain seq x y z
N MET A 1 -8.44 55.28 -44.29
CA MET A 1 -7.89 54.37 -43.25
C MET A 1 -6.59 53.80 -43.77
N PRO A 2 -5.45 53.95 -43.07
CA PRO A 2 -4.22 53.29 -43.48
C PRO A 2 -4.28 51.79 -43.11
N PRO A 3 -3.57 50.90 -43.83
CA PRO A 3 -3.58 49.48 -43.55
C PRO A 3 -2.86 49.18 -42.23
N LYS A 4 -3.48 48.35 -41.38
CA LYS A 4 -2.86 47.77 -40.19
C LYS A 4 -1.68 46.90 -40.63
N VAL A 5 -0.46 47.40 -40.40
CA VAL A 5 0.75 46.57 -40.40
C VAL A 5 0.67 45.68 -39.16
N SER A 6 0.50 44.37 -39.35
CA SER A 6 0.66 43.39 -38.28
C SER A 6 2.15 43.26 -37.99
N VAL A 7 2.59 43.82 -36.86
CA VAL A 7 3.92 43.52 -36.31
C VAL A 7 3.90 42.05 -35.89
N ALA A 8 4.70 41.22 -36.57
CA ALA A 8 5.03 39.89 -36.09
C ALA A 8 5.68 40.05 -34.71
N ALA A 9 5.09 39.46 -33.67
CA ALA A 9 5.72 39.39 -32.37
C ALA A 9 7.05 38.63 -32.52
N SER A 10 8.17 39.32 -32.34
CA SER A 10 9.47 38.68 -32.23
C SER A 10 9.49 37.87 -30.93
N ASN A 11 9.81 36.58 -31.02
CA ASN A 11 10.03 35.70 -29.88
C ASN A 11 11.40 35.99 -29.24
N ASP A 12 11.70 37.25 -28.93
CA ASP A 12 12.99 37.63 -28.32
C ASP A 12 12.98 37.31 -26.83
N GLY A 13 13.49 36.12 -26.48
CA GLY A 13 13.75 35.69 -25.10
C GLY A 13 12.92 34.50 -24.60
N ALA A 14 12.09 33.89 -25.44
CA ALA A 14 11.38 32.66 -25.07
C ALA A 14 12.34 31.46 -25.08
N LEU A 15 12.54 30.82 -23.93
CA LEU A 15 13.26 29.55 -23.84
C LEU A 15 12.61 28.52 -24.78
N PRO A 16 13.40 27.79 -25.59
CA PRO A 16 12.91 26.68 -26.39
C PRO A 16 12.13 25.65 -25.55
N GLU A 17 11.08 25.05 -26.13
CA GLU A 17 10.18 24.15 -25.40
C GLU A 17 10.91 22.93 -24.80
N ASP A 18 11.90 22.38 -25.51
CA ASP A 18 12.76 21.29 -25.06
C ASP A 18 13.58 21.69 -23.82
N MET A 19 14.15 22.90 -23.81
CA MET A 19 14.86 23.42 -22.64
C MET A 19 13.91 23.63 -21.46
N LEU A 20 12.70 24.14 -21.70
CA LEU A 20 11.66 24.23 -20.68
C LEU A 20 11.33 22.84 -20.12
N ARG A 21 11.10 21.83 -20.97
CA ARG A 21 10.85 20.44 -20.52
C ARG A 21 11.98 19.94 -19.61
N HIS A 22 13.24 20.14 -20.01
CA HIS A 22 14.41 19.72 -19.23
C HIS A 22 14.49 20.36 -17.84
N ILE A 23 14.11 21.64 -17.72
CA ILE A 23 14.07 22.34 -16.43
C ILE A 23 12.90 21.84 -15.58
N LEU A 24 11.70 21.77 -16.16
CA LEU A 24 10.46 21.46 -15.44
C LEU A 24 10.39 20.03 -14.95
N VAL A 25 10.99 19.09 -15.68
CA VAL A 25 11.10 17.68 -15.27
C VAL A 25 11.85 17.51 -13.95
N ARG A 26 12.79 18.41 -13.62
CA ARG A 26 13.57 18.37 -12.37
C ARG A 26 12.82 18.96 -11.17
N LEU A 27 11.71 19.65 -11.40
CA LEU A 27 10.98 20.31 -10.32
C LEU A 27 10.14 19.32 -9.51
N PRO A 28 9.95 19.58 -8.20
CA PRO A 28 9.06 18.79 -7.37
C PRO A 28 7.63 18.80 -7.93
N THR A 29 6.91 17.67 -7.78
CA THR A 29 5.52 17.49 -8.23
C THR A 29 4.61 18.65 -7.85
N LYS A 30 4.71 19.14 -6.61
CA LYS A 30 3.87 20.25 -6.12
C LYS A 30 4.04 21.53 -6.93
N THR A 31 5.26 21.84 -7.35
CA THR A 31 5.57 23.00 -8.19
C THR A 31 5.01 22.82 -9.59
N VAL A 32 5.21 21.64 -10.19
CA VAL A 32 4.67 21.31 -11.51
C VAL A 32 3.14 21.39 -11.53
N CYS A 33 2.47 20.89 -10.49
CA CYS A 33 1.01 21.04 -10.33
C CYS A 33 0.55 22.50 -10.32
N ARG A 34 1.30 23.40 -9.67
CA ARG A 34 0.97 24.84 -9.67
C ARG A 34 1.15 25.45 -11.06
N PHE A 35 2.16 25.03 -11.81
CA PHE A 35 2.43 25.53 -13.16
C PHE A 35 1.35 25.16 -14.18
N ARG A 36 0.65 24.03 -13.98
CA ARG A 36 -0.54 23.68 -14.78
C ARG A 36 -1.67 24.71 -14.68
N ALA A 37 -1.69 25.55 -13.64
CA ALA A 37 -2.70 26.59 -13.46
C ALA A 37 -2.30 27.94 -14.12
N VAL A 38 -1.07 28.08 -14.60
CA VAL A 38 -0.56 29.35 -15.13
C VAL A 38 -1.19 29.69 -16.49
N CYS A 39 -1.14 28.77 -17.46
CA CYS A 39 -1.83 28.94 -18.75
C CYS A 39 -2.08 27.59 -19.47
N ARG A 40 -2.82 27.63 -20.59
CA ARG A 40 -3.18 26.43 -21.36
C ARG A 40 -1.98 25.69 -21.95
N SER A 41 -0.98 26.40 -22.49
CA SER A 41 0.24 25.77 -23.03
C SER A 41 1.02 25.02 -21.96
N TRP A 42 1.20 25.63 -20.79
CA TRP A 42 1.84 24.97 -19.64
C TRP A 42 1.06 23.75 -19.17
N ARG A 43 -0.28 23.85 -19.10
CA ARG A 43 -1.12 22.69 -18.77
C ARG A 43 -0.96 21.56 -19.79
N SER A 44 -0.97 21.86 -21.08
CA SER A 44 -0.78 20.88 -22.15
C SER A 44 0.59 20.21 -22.05
N LEU A 45 1.66 21.00 -21.93
CA LEU A 45 3.03 20.52 -21.81
C LEU A 45 3.23 19.59 -20.61
N LEU A 46 2.67 19.97 -19.45
CA LEU A 46 2.85 19.25 -18.20
C LEU A 46 1.91 18.05 -18.05
N THR A 47 0.96 17.86 -18.98
CA THR A 47 0.05 16.70 -19.05
C THR A 47 0.47 15.75 -20.18
N ASP A 48 1.43 16.15 -21.01
CA ASP A 48 2.00 15.34 -22.08
C ASP A 48 2.59 14.03 -21.54
N PRO A 49 2.24 12.86 -22.11
CA PRO A 49 2.73 11.57 -21.65
C PRO A 49 4.27 11.45 -21.61
N LEU A 50 4.97 12.06 -22.58
CA LEU A 50 6.44 12.04 -22.59
C LEU A 50 7.01 12.86 -21.44
N PHE A 51 6.41 14.01 -21.13
CA PHE A 51 6.77 14.79 -19.94
C PHE A 51 6.54 14.00 -18.65
N LEU A 52 5.39 13.33 -18.52
CA LEU A 52 5.06 12.53 -17.33
C LEU A 52 6.04 11.36 -17.14
N ALA A 53 6.41 10.67 -18.22
CA ALA A 53 7.40 9.59 -18.18
C ALA A 53 8.80 10.11 -17.80
N ALA A 54 9.22 11.25 -18.36
CA ALA A 54 10.49 11.89 -18.03
C ALA A 54 10.54 12.38 -16.58
N HIS A 55 9.45 12.99 -16.09
CA HIS A 55 9.30 13.40 -14.69
C HIS A 55 9.39 12.19 -13.76
N LYS A 56 8.63 11.12 -14.01
CA LYS A 56 8.70 9.89 -13.21
C LYS A 56 10.12 9.30 -13.17
N SER A 57 10.84 9.33 -14.28
CA SER A 57 12.22 8.82 -14.37
C SER A 57 13.22 9.66 -13.58
N ASN A 58 13.00 10.97 -13.46
CA ASN A 58 13.88 11.87 -12.68
C ASN A 58 13.55 11.90 -11.19
N HIS A 59 12.36 11.40 -10.79
CA HIS A 59 11.95 11.25 -9.40
C HIS A 59 11.66 9.77 -9.08
N PRO A 60 12.67 8.87 -9.19
CA PRO A 60 12.47 7.42 -9.20
C PRO A 60 12.19 6.81 -7.82
N GLY A 61 12.43 7.54 -6.73
CA GLY A 61 12.20 7.04 -5.38
C GLY A 61 10.72 6.85 -5.11
N PRO A 62 10.29 5.73 -4.49
CA PRO A 62 8.89 5.59 -4.09
C PRO A 62 8.57 6.70 -3.08
N LEU A 63 7.38 7.28 -3.23
CA LEU A 63 6.84 8.14 -2.20
C LEU A 63 6.35 7.26 -1.05
N ILE A 64 6.52 7.74 0.18
CA ILE A 64 6.01 7.07 1.36
C ILE A 64 4.56 7.48 1.54
N VAL A 65 3.69 6.50 1.71
CA VAL A 65 2.30 6.73 2.06
C VAL A 65 2.13 6.48 3.54
N THR A 66 1.50 7.42 4.22
CA THR A 66 1.14 7.30 5.62
C THR A 66 -0.36 7.46 5.76
N CYS A 67 -0.98 6.61 6.57
CA CYS A 67 -2.38 6.77 6.96
C CYS A 67 -2.41 7.10 8.44
N LYS A 68 -2.94 8.29 8.77
CA LYS A 68 -3.23 8.71 10.13
C LYS A 68 -4.71 8.46 10.38
N SER A 69 -5.03 7.67 11.39
CA SER A 69 -6.40 7.53 11.90
C SER A 69 -6.34 7.48 13.41
N GLU A 70 -6.83 8.51 14.07
CA GLU A 70 -7.08 8.48 15.51
C GLU A 70 -8.43 7.80 15.77
N MET A 71 -8.63 7.24 16.97
CA MET A 71 -9.91 6.60 17.28
C MET A 71 -11.03 7.65 17.17
N PHE A 72 -12.09 7.30 16.43
CA PHE A 72 -13.29 8.12 16.20
C PHE A 72 -13.13 9.35 15.30
N GLU A 73 -11.92 9.70 14.86
CA GLU A 73 -11.66 10.77 13.90
C GLU A 73 -11.64 10.26 12.44
N ARG A 74 -11.85 11.18 11.49
CA ARG A 74 -11.66 10.89 10.06
C ARG A 74 -10.17 10.75 9.77
N GLY A 75 -9.81 9.72 9.02
CA GLY A 75 -8.41 9.51 8.66
C GLY A 75 -7.90 10.52 7.64
N ALA A 76 -6.58 10.56 7.46
CA ALA A 76 -5.94 11.25 6.36
C ALA A 76 -4.80 10.40 5.80
N ILE A 77 -4.70 10.38 4.47
CA ILE A 77 -3.56 9.80 3.75
C ILE A 77 -2.61 10.94 3.42
N ASN A 78 -1.36 10.85 3.87
CA ASN A 78 -0.31 11.77 3.45
C ASN A 78 0.69 11.02 2.57
N ILE A 79 1.00 11.62 1.43
CA ILE A 79 2.05 11.18 0.52
C ILE A 79 3.27 12.05 0.82
N VAL A 80 4.37 11.40 1.19
CA VAL A 80 5.56 12.02 1.77
C VAL A 80 6.76 11.66 0.90
N ASP A 81 7.63 12.62 0.64
CA ASP A 81 8.91 12.35 -0.02
C ASP A 81 9.92 11.72 0.95
N LEU A 82 11.07 11.30 0.43
CA LEU A 82 12.14 10.71 1.23
C LEU A 82 12.87 11.73 2.14
N SER A 83 12.52 13.01 2.06
CA SER A 83 13.00 14.05 2.99
C SER A 83 12.00 14.33 4.12
N GLY A 84 10.87 13.61 4.15
CA GLY A 84 9.83 13.77 5.17
C GLY A 84 8.80 14.86 4.86
N HIS A 85 8.85 15.51 3.70
CA HIS A 85 7.89 16.55 3.34
C HIS A 85 6.61 15.96 2.78
N VAL A 86 5.47 16.45 3.26
CA VAL A 86 4.15 16.07 2.71
C VAL A 86 3.97 16.72 1.34
N VAL A 87 3.97 15.90 0.29
CA VAL A 87 3.77 16.30 -1.10
C VAL A 87 2.27 16.43 -1.42
N LYS A 88 1.45 15.54 -0.89
CA LYS A 88 -0.01 15.54 -1.07
C LYS A 88 -0.73 14.99 0.16
N ARG A 89 -1.92 15.52 0.44
CA ARG A 89 -2.84 15.04 1.48
C ARG A 89 -4.18 14.71 0.86
N ILE A 90 -4.75 13.58 1.25
CA ILE A 90 -6.06 13.10 0.82
C ILE A 90 -6.87 12.85 2.09
N ALA A 91 -7.99 13.56 2.24
CA ALA A 91 -8.89 13.37 3.36
C ALA A 91 -9.75 12.14 3.09
N ILE A 92 -9.81 11.22 4.05
CA ILE A 92 -10.68 10.03 3.94
C ILE A 92 -11.80 10.14 4.95
N THR A 93 -13.02 9.84 4.50
CA THR A 93 -14.21 9.90 5.35
C THR A 93 -14.34 8.72 6.29
N MET A 94 -13.59 7.66 6.02
CA MET A 94 -13.56 6.42 6.79
C MET A 94 -12.94 6.61 8.18
N LYS A 95 -13.65 6.12 9.20
CA LYS A 95 -13.16 6.02 10.58
C LYS A 95 -12.36 4.74 10.78
N ASP A 96 -11.40 4.78 11.70
CA ASP A 96 -10.47 3.67 12.00
C ASP A 96 -9.77 3.12 10.75
N ALA A 97 -9.46 4.02 9.82
CA ALA A 97 -8.90 3.68 8.51
C ALA A 97 -7.47 3.15 8.65
N ARG A 98 -7.17 2.13 7.85
CA ARG A 98 -5.88 1.43 7.80
C ARG A 98 -5.53 1.12 6.37
N MET A 99 -4.31 1.44 5.99
CA MET A 99 -3.84 1.11 4.66
C MET A 99 -3.48 -0.37 4.56
N VAL A 100 -3.93 -1.03 3.49
CA VAL A 100 -3.44 -2.34 3.07
C VAL A 100 -2.06 -2.12 2.49
N ARG A 101 -1.07 -2.90 2.93
CA ARG A 101 0.31 -2.69 2.47
C ARG A 101 0.44 -3.09 1.01
N THR A 102 0.53 -2.07 0.16
CA THR A 102 0.85 -2.22 -1.24
C THR A 102 2.29 -1.76 -1.47
N ARG A 103 2.97 -2.46 -2.38
CA ARG A 103 4.25 -2.01 -2.91
C ARG A 103 4.16 -1.87 -4.41
N SER A 104 4.79 -0.82 -4.92
CA SER A 104 4.96 -0.60 -6.36
C SER A 104 3.66 -0.45 -7.15
N LEU A 105 2.58 0.00 -6.49
CA LEU A 105 1.32 0.32 -7.17
C LEU A 105 1.15 1.83 -7.28
N ASP A 106 0.41 2.25 -8.30
CA ASP A 106 -0.10 3.62 -8.46
C ASP A 106 -1.50 3.82 -7.86
N LEU A 107 -2.01 2.81 -7.14
CA LEU A 107 -3.23 2.84 -6.34
C LEU A 107 -2.97 2.42 -4.89
N ILE A 108 -3.76 2.96 -3.97
CA ILE A 108 -3.68 2.67 -2.54
C ILE A 108 -4.98 1.99 -2.11
N SER A 109 -4.89 0.90 -1.34
CA SER A 109 -6.06 0.30 -0.72
C SER A 109 -6.15 0.64 0.77
N VAL A 110 -7.32 1.04 1.25
CA VAL A 110 -7.60 1.45 2.63
C VAL A 110 -8.82 0.72 3.15
N THR A 111 -8.67 0.09 4.32
CA THR A 111 -9.69 -0.69 5.01
C THR A 111 -10.10 -0.01 6.31
N GLY A 112 -11.35 -0.19 6.73
CA GLY A 112 -11.88 0.30 8.00
C GLY A 112 -13.13 -0.45 8.38
N ARG A 113 -13.87 0.02 9.40
CA ARG A 113 -15.05 -0.73 9.91
C ARG A 113 -16.14 -0.98 8.86
N LYS A 114 -16.33 -0.04 7.93
CA LYS A 114 -17.42 -0.06 6.95
C LYS A 114 -17.04 -0.71 5.61
N GLY A 115 -15.80 -1.18 5.43
CA GLY A 115 -15.35 -1.81 4.19
C GLY A 115 -13.95 -1.41 3.75
N CYS A 116 -13.69 -1.54 2.46
CA CYS A 116 -12.40 -1.28 1.83
C CYS A 116 -12.58 -0.35 0.63
N HIS A 117 -11.69 0.60 0.45
CA HIS A 117 -11.66 1.55 -0.66
C HIS A 117 -10.33 1.45 -1.37
N VAL A 118 -10.34 1.56 -2.70
CA VAL A 118 -9.13 1.74 -3.51
C VAL A 118 -9.10 3.17 -4.01
N ILE A 119 -7.98 3.85 -3.81
CA ILE A 119 -7.81 5.28 -4.02
C ILE A 119 -6.70 5.50 -5.03
N ASN A 120 -6.98 6.28 -6.08
CA ASN A 120 -5.94 6.84 -6.93
C ASN A 120 -5.38 8.10 -6.26
N PRO A 121 -4.10 8.10 -5.85
CA PRO A 121 -3.54 9.23 -5.14
C PRO A 121 -3.19 10.41 -6.05
N ALA A 122 -3.04 10.20 -7.36
CA ALA A 122 -2.79 11.26 -8.33
C ALA A 122 -4.05 12.08 -8.59
N THR A 123 -5.19 11.43 -8.81
CA THR A 123 -6.47 12.09 -9.08
C THR A 123 -7.31 12.34 -7.84
N GLY A 124 -7.15 11.55 -6.78
CA GLY A 124 -8.03 11.56 -5.62
C GLY A 124 -9.28 10.68 -5.76
N ASP A 125 -9.46 10.02 -6.90
CA ASP A 125 -10.59 9.12 -7.15
C ASP A 125 -10.58 7.98 -6.15
N ALA A 126 -11.77 7.54 -5.75
CA ALA A 126 -11.91 6.42 -4.85
C ALA A 126 -13.02 5.48 -5.28
N PHE A 127 -12.72 4.19 -5.27
CA PHE A 127 -13.66 3.12 -5.52
C PHE A 127 -13.91 2.35 -4.22
N ALA A 128 -15.15 2.36 -3.73
CA ALA A 128 -15.55 1.55 -2.59
C ALA A 128 -15.77 0.10 -3.04
N LEU A 129 -14.99 -0.84 -2.50
CA LEU A 129 -15.19 -2.26 -2.80
C LEU A 129 -16.57 -2.71 -2.31
N PRO A 130 -17.31 -3.51 -3.10
CA PRO A 130 -18.62 -3.99 -2.71
C PRO A 130 -18.57 -4.73 -1.36
N SER A 131 -19.51 -4.41 -0.48
CA SER A 131 -19.67 -5.10 0.81
C SER A 131 -20.36 -6.46 0.67
N CYS A 132 -21.09 -6.66 -0.43
CA CYS A 132 -21.77 -7.92 -0.71
C CYS A 132 -20.79 -9.08 -0.93
N ARG A 133 -21.28 -10.29 -0.66
CA ARG A 133 -20.54 -11.53 -0.87
C ARG A 133 -20.66 -11.96 -2.33
N ALA A 134 -19.78 -12.84 -2.75
CA ALA A 134 -19.92 -13.47 -4.05
C ALA A 134 -21.19 -14.34 -4.09
N LYS A 135 -21.83 -14.43 -5.26
CA LYS A 135 -23.07 -15.20 -5.44
C LYS A 135 -22.85 -16.68 -5.12
N GLU A 136 -21.67 -17.19 -5.45
CA GLU A 136 -21.22 -18.56 -5.20
C GLU A 136 -21.19 -18.90 -3.70
N HIS A 137 -21.04 -17.89 -2.84
CA HIS A 137 -21.00 -18.04 -1.39
C HIS A 137 -22.26 -17.50 -0.69
N ALA A 138 -23.34 -17.22 -1.43
CA ALA A 138 -24.57 -16.67 -0.87
C ALA A 138 -25.26 -17.59 0.17
N HIS A 139 -24.99 -18.90 0.11
CA HIS A 139 -25.53 -19.89 1.04
C HIS A 139 -24.90 -19.84 2.44
N VAL A 140 -23.76 -19.17 2.58
CA VAL A 140 -23.01 -19.09 3.83
C VAL A 140 -23.65 -18.02 4.71
N GLN A 141 -23.98 -18.34 5.96
CA GLN A 141 -24.64 -17.39 6.86
C GLN A 141 -23.65 -16.39 7.48
N HIS A 142 -22.53 -16.88 8.02
CA HIS A 142 -21.51 -16.05 8.65
C HIS A 142 -20.30 -15.82 7.75
N PHE A 143 -19.73 -14.62 7.80
CA PHE A 143 -18.67 -14.21 6.88
C PHE A 143 -17.78 -13.20 7.57
N PHE A 144 -16.64 -13.67 8.04
CA PHE A 144 -15.65 -12.87 8.75
C PHE A 144 -14.40 -12.76 7.88
N PRO A 145 -14.17 -11.62 7.21
CA PRO A 145 -12.94 -11.40 6.46
C PRO A 145 -11.75 -11.54 7.41
N GLU A 146 -10.90 -12.54 7.17
CA GLU A 146 -9.70 -12.77 7.96
C GLU A 146 -8.52 -12.04 7.30
N SER A 147 -8.28 -12.31 6.01
CA SER A 147 -7.17 -11.70 5.28
C SER A 147 -7.66 -10.99 4.02
N PHE A 148 -6.98 -9.91 3.65
CA PHE A 148 -7.25 -9.14 2.45
C PHE A 148 -5.93 -8.67 1.85
N ASP A 149 -5.78 -8.78 0.54
CA ASP A 149 -4.67 -8.17 -0.19
C ASP A 149 -5.12 -7.58 -1.53
N PHE A 150 -4.29 -6.68 -2.07
CA PHE A 150 -4.55 -5.93 -3.28
C PHE A 150 -3.27 -5.83 -4.11
N GLY A 151 -3.38 -6.17 -5.39
CA GLY A 151 -2.23 -6.20 -6.29
C GLY A 151 -2.62 -6.07 -7.74
N GLN A 152 -1.61 -6.17 -8.60
CA GLN A 152 -1.74 -6.07 -10.04
C GLN A 152 -1.27 -7.37 -10.70
N VAL A 153 -1.98 -7.78 -11.75
CA VAL A 153 -1.54 -8.84 -12.65
C VAL A 153 -0.40 -8.30 -13.51
N VAL A 154 0.74 -8.99 -13.54
CA VAL A 154 1.97 -8.48 -14.19
C VAL A 154 1.82 -8.36 -15.71
N THR A 155 1.12 -9.30 -16.34
CA THR A 155 0.96 -9.39 -17.80
C THR A 155 -0.08 -8.43 -18.34
N THR A 156 -1.24 -8.31 -17.67
CA THR A 156 -2.37 -7.50 -18.14
C THR A 156 -2.41 -6.10 -17.53
N GLY A 157 -1.73 -5.88 -16.40
CA GLY A 157 -1.84 -4.65 -15.63
C GLY A 157 -3.16 -4.50 -14.87
N GLU A 158 -4.03 -5.52 -14.88
CA GLU A 158 -5.31 -5.47 -14.18
C GLU A 158 -5.13 -5.49 -12.67
N TYR A 159 -5.88 -4.63 -11.99
CA TYR A 159 -5.92 -4.60 -10.54
C TYR A 159 -6.88 -5.65 -10.00
N LYS A 160 -6.45 -6.39 -8.98
CA LYS A 160 -7.28 -7.39 -8.30
C LYS A 160 -7.13 -7.28 -6.80
N ALA A 161 -8.25 -7.49 -6.10
CA ALA A 161 -8.25 -7.71 -4.67
C ALA A 161 -8.71 -9.13 -4.34
N VAL A 162 -8.10 -9.69 -3.31
CA VAL A 162 -8.39 -11.05 -2.82
C VAL A 162 -8.70 -10.98 -1.34
N ARG A 163 -9.76 -11.67 -0.91
CA ARG A 163 -10.07 -11.83 0.51
C ARG A 163 -10.27 -13.29 0.88
N CYS A 164 -9.68 -13.68 2.00
CA CYS A 164 -9.90 -14.98 2.63
C CYS A 164 -10.80 -14.80 3.85
N VAL A 165 -11.78 -15.69 3.99
CA VAL A 165 -12.93 -15.46 4.86
C VAL A 165 -13.20 -16.69 5.70
N SER A 166 -13.45 -16.50 6.99
CA SER A 166 -13.97 -17.55 7.86
C SER A 166 -15.50 -17.61 7.80
N ILE A 167 -16.05 -18.82 7.74
CA ILE A 167 -17.50 -19.09 7.65
C ILE A 167 -18.15 -19.42 9.00
N ASP A 168 -17.34 -19.51 10.04
CA ASP A 168 -17.77 -19.77 11.40
C ASP A 168 -17.06 -18.81 12.36
N ASN A 169 -17.77 -18.49 13.45
CA ASN A 169 -17.19 -17.77 14.60
C ASN A 169 -16.60 -18.74 15.63
N SER A 170 -16.48 -20.03 15.28
CA SER A 170 -16.00 -21.07 16.18
C SER A 170 -14.48 -21.23 15.99
N ASP A 171 -13.74 -21.29 17.10
CA ASP A 171 -12.29 -21.49 17.10
C ASP A 171 -11.90 -22.95 16.77
N HIS A 172 -12.71 -23.66 15.98
CA HIS A 172 -12.45 -25.04 15.62
C HIS A 172 -11.39 -25.13 14.50
N ALA A 173 -10.38 -25.98 14.75
CA ALA A 173 -9.19 -26.14 13.92
C ALA A 173 -9.47 -26.57 12.46
N SER A 174 -10.68 -27.04 12.15
CA SER A 174 -11.04 -27.69 10.89
C SER A 174 -11.97 -26.89 9.98
N SER A 175 -12.40 -25.69 10.37
CA SER A 175 -13.40 -24.97 9.57
C SER A 175 -12.80 -24.42 8.27
N PRO A 176 -13.41 -24.73 7.11
CA PRO A 176 -12.87 -24.31 5.83
C PRO A 176 -12.97 -22.79 5.69
N MET A 177 -11.94 -22.18 5.12
CA MET A 177 -12.01 -20.78 4.69
C MET A 177 -12.55 -20.71 3.28
N LEU A 178 -13.14 -19.59 2.92
CA LEU A 178 -13.50 -19.24 1.55
C LEU A 178 -12.51 -18.21 1.00
N CYS A 179 -12.44 -18.14 -0.32
CA CYS A 179 -11.65 -17.14 -1.02
C CYS A 179 -12.54 -16.41 -2.01
N GLU A 180 -12.47 -15.08 -2.05
CA GLU A 180 -13.15 -14.29 -3.08
C GLU A 180 -12.17 -13.36 -3.77
N VAL A 181 -12.39 -13.15 -5.05
CA VAL A 181 -11.57 -12.27 -5.89
C VAL A 181 -12.46 -11.27 -6.59
N ILE A 182 -11.97 -10.04 -6.71
CA ILE A 182 -12.58 -8.98 -7.50
C ILE A 182 -11.52 -8.36 -8.42
N THR A 183 -11.90 -8.10 -9.66
CA THR A 183 -11.10 -7.32 -10.61
C THR A 183 -11.61 -5.88 -10.59
N LEU A 184 -10.68 -4.93 -10.55
CA LEU A 184 -10.95 -3.50 -10.62
C LEU A 184 -10.57 -3.04 -12.03
N ASP A 185 -11.58 -3.04 -12.88
CA ASP A 185 -11.58 -2.50 -14.23
C ASP A 185 -12.01 -1.01 -14.18
N ASP A 186 -13.14 -0.66 -14.81
CA ASP A 186 -13.79 0.65 -14.71
C ASP A 186 -14.68 0.78 -13.45
N GLY A 187 -14.81 -0.29 -12.66
CA GLY A 187 -15.61 -0.32 -11.44
C GLY A 187 -17.11 -0.54 -11.66
N ARG A 188 -17.60 -0.47 -12.91
CA ARG A 188 -19.04 -0.61 -13.22
C ARG A 188 -19.52 -2.05 -13.10
N HIS A 189 -18.63 -3.01 -13.37
CA HIS A 189 -18.93 -4.45 -13.34
C HIS A 189 -18.18 -5.19 -12.23
N ALA A 190 -17.42 -4.46 -11.41
CA ALA A 190 -16.62 -5.01 -10.34
C ALA A 190 -17.50 -5.72 -9.30
N ARG A 191 -17.34 -7.05 -9.21
CA ARG A 191 -18.03 -7.89 -8.23
C ARG A 191 -17.10 -8.96 -7.67
N TRP A 192 -17.35 -9.33 -6.42
CA TRP A 192 -16.72 -10.51 -5.84
C TRP A 192 -17.17 -11.78 -6.54
N ARG A 193 -16.21 -12.64 -6.84
CA ARG A 193 -16.40 -13.99 -7.40
C ARG A 193 -15.83 -15.02 -6.43
N GLY A 194 -16.63 -16.03 -6.09
CA GLY A 194 -16.21 -17.09 -5.20
C GLY A 194 -15.16 -18.00 -5.84
N LYS A 195 -14.16 -18.38 -5.05
CA LYS A 195 -13.08 -19.30 -5.40
C LYS A 195 -12.92 -20.34 -4.30
N GLN A 196 -12.21 -21.42 -4.62
CA GLN A 196 -11.82 -22.41 -3.61
C GLN A 196 -11.04 -21.74 -2.48
N GLY A 197 -11.29 -22.17 -1.25
CA GLY A 197 -10.56 -21.71 -0.07
C GLY A 197 -9.06 -21.99 -0.14
N PRO A 198 -8.26 -21.31 0.70
CA PRO A 198 -6.84 -21.58 0.81
C PRO A 198 -6.55 -23.04 1.21
N PRO A 199 -5.41 -23.60 0.78
CA PRO A 199 -5.03 -24.98 1.08
C PRO A 199 -4.75 -25.23 2.57
N ALA A 200 -4.60 -24.16 3.36
CA ALA A 200 -4.54 -24.18 4.81
C ALA A 200 -5.00 -22.81 5.35
N PRO A 201 -5.42 -22.72 6.62
CA PRO A 201 -5.90 -21.48 7.20
C PRO A 201 -4.87 -20.35 7.18
N VAL A 202 -5.30 -19.18 6.73
CA VAL A 202 -4.50 -17.97 6.73
C VAL A 202 -4.84 -17.11 7.95
N THR A 203 -3.87 -16.33 8.40
CA THR A 203 -4.01 -15.46 9.57
C THR A 203 -4.90 -14.24 9.31
N SER A 204 -5.58 -13.75 10.35
CA SER A 204 -6.35 -12.50 10.33
C SER A 204 -5.58 -11.24 10.68
N ASN A 205 -4.31 -11.38 11.08
CA ASN A 205 -3.61 -10.24 11.67
C ASN A 205 -2.97 -9.35 10.61
N ARG A 206 -2.68 -8.11 11.01
CA ARG A 206 -2.09 -7.07 10.18
C ARG A 206 -0.78 -7.57 9.56
N ASN A 207 -0.49 -7.11 8.34
CA ASN A 207 0.86 -7.22 7.79
C ASN A 207 1.33 -8.67 7.58
N ARG A 208 0.39 -9.56 7.29
CA ARG A 208 0.61 -11.01 7.13
C ARG A 208 0.32 -11.53 5.72
N SER A 209 -0.10 -10.65 4.81
CA SER A 209 -0.09 -10.93 3.38
C SER A 209 0.70 -9.86 2.64
N ILE A 210 1.22 -10.24 1.47
CA ILE A 210 1.85 -9.29 0.54
C ILE A 210 1.77 -9.82 -0.90
N VAL A 211 1.64 -8.91 -1.87
CA VAL A 211 1.78 -9.24 -3.29
C VAL A 211 3.21 -9.06 -3.77
N VAL A 212 3.74 -10.09 -4.46
CA VAL A 212 5.05 -10.08 -5.12
C VAL A 212 4.88 -10.68 -6.51
N ASN A 213 5.18 -9.91 -7.55
CA ASN A 213 5.15 -10.33 -8.96
C ASN A 213 3.84 -11.05 -9.36
N GLY A 214 2.69 -10.46 -9.01
CA GLY A 214 1.37 -11.01 -9.34
C GLY A 214 0.91 -12.19 -8.49
N VAL A 215 1.68 -12.59 -7.46
CA VAL A 215 1.31 -13.65 -6.52
C VAL A 215 1.10 -13.06 -5.14
N VAL A 216 -0.04 -13.39 -4.52
CA VAL A 216 -0.33 -13.04 -3.12
C VAL A 216 0.20 -14.13 -2.22
N TYR A 217 0.99 -13.75 -1.22
CA TYR A 217 1.54 -14.64 -0.20
C TYR A 217 0.80 -14.41 1.10
N PHE A 218 0.03 -15.38 1.56
CA PHE A 218 -0.71 -15.31 2.82
C PHE A 218 0.00 -16.15 3.89
N LEU A 219 0.41 -15.54 5.00
CA LEU A 219 0.95 -16.29 6.13
C LEU A 219 -0.13 -17.21 6.72
N LEU A 220 0.24 -18.46 6.95
CA LEU A 220 -0.66 -19.42 7.58
C LEU A 220 -0.84 -19.10 9.06
N ASP A 221 -2.02 -19.37 9.62
CA ASP A 221 -2.24 -19.26 11.06
C ASP A 221 -1.56 -20.42 11.79
N PHE A 222 -0.67 -20.11 12.72
CA PHE A 222 0.05 -21.05 13.56
C PHE A 222 -0.10 -20.74 15.05
N LEU A 223 -1.10 -19.96 15.45
CA LEU A 223 -1.16 -19.38 16.78
C LEU A 223 -2.47 -19.61 17.54
N TYR A 224 -3.60 -19.11 17.00
CA TYR A 224 -4.82 -18.93 17.79
C TYR A 224 -5.96 -19.85 17.37
N LYS A 225 -6.28 -19.91 16.07
CA LYS A 225 -7.52 -20.56 15.62
C LYS A 225 -7.26 -21.97 15.07
N ARG A 226 -6.13 -22.19 14.37
CA ARG A 226 -5.92 -23.42 13.56
C ARG A 226 -4.46 -23.90 13.50
N PHE A 227 -3.86 -24.08 14.67
CA PHE A 227 -2.48 -24.58 14.84
C PHE A 227 -2.20 -25.94 14.16
N THR A 228 -3.25 -26.74 13.98
CA THR A 228 -3.24 -27.98 13.21
C THR A 228 -4.26 -27.89 12.08
N PHE A 229 -3.88 -28.31 10.88
CA PHE A 229 -4.77 -28.44 9.74
C PHE A 229 -4.61 -29.84 9.13
N SER A 230 -5.73 -30.52 8.86
CA SER A 230 -5.75 -31.91 8.39
C SER A 230 -4.89 -32.87 9.24
N GLY A 231 -4.89 -32.67 10.57
CA GLY A 231 -4.11 -33.47 11.53
C GLY A 231 -2.62 -33.14 11.62
N ALA A 232 -2.10 -32.23 10.78
CA ALA A 232 -0.69 -31.82 10.80
C ALA A 232 -0.53 -30.41 11.39
N ARG A 233 0.54 -30.20 12.18
CA ARG A 233 0.88 -28.89 12.74
C ARG A 233 1.37 -27.94 11.65
N VAL A 234 0.81 -26.73 11.61
CA VAL A 234 1.26 -25.67 10.72
C VAL A 234 2.65 -25.21 11.16
N LYS A 235 3.64 -25.31 10.27
CA LYS A 235 5.01 -24.86 10.56
C LYS A 235 5.07 -23.33 10.50
N PRO A 236 5.66 -22.65 11.51
CA PRO A 236 5.76 -21.19 11.50
C PRO A 236 6.42 -20.64 10.25
N GLY A 237 5.95 -19.48 9.77
CA GLY A 237 6.46 -18.89 8.54
C GLY A 237 6.00 -19.58 7.25
N SER A 238 5.17 -20.62 7.32
CA SER A 238 4.57 -21.20 6.10
C SER A 238 3.54 -20.24 5.51
N MET A 239 3.44 -20.21 4.18
CA MET A 239 2.53 -19.31 3.45
C MET A 239 1.77 -20.05 2.36
N ALA A 240 0.50 -19.70 2.17
CA ALA A 240 -0.30 -20.10 1.00
C ALA A 240 -0.16 -19.06 -0.11
N LEU A 241 -0.07 -19.53 -1.35
CA LEU A 241 0.18 -18.69 -2.52
C LEU A 241 -1.04 -18.65 -3.42
N PHE A 242 -1.45 -17.45 -3.81
CA PHE A 242 -2.56 -17.23 -4.74
C PHE A 242 -2.07 -16.45 -5.96
N ASN A 243 -2.19 -17.03 -7.15
CA ASN A 243 -1.82 -16.38 -8.40
C ASN A 243 -2.96 -15.44 -8.84
N LEU A 244 -2.69 -14.15 -9.02
CA LEU A 244 -3.71 -13.17 -9.44
C LEU A 244 -4.14 -13.34 -10.90
N GLU A 245 -3.25 -13.82 -11.77
CA GLU A 245 -3.53 -14.02 -13.18
C GLU A 245 -4.47 -15.20 -13.39
N THR A 246 -4.07 -16.38 -12.88
CA THR A 246 -4.87 -17.61 -13.03
C THR A 246 -6.02 -17.70 -12.02
N GLU A 247 -5.95 -16.92 -10.93
CA GLU A 247 -6.89 -16.96 -9.80
C GLU A 247 -6.97 -18.33 -9.12
N GLU A 248 -5.82 -18.99 -9.01
CA GLU A 248 -5.66 -20.32 -8.44
C GLU A 248 -4.63 -20.35 -7.30
N TRP A 249 -4.81 -21.28 -6.38
CA TRP A 249 -3.85 -21.55 -5.32
C TRP A 249 -2.68 -22.37 -5.86
N MET A 250 -1.45 -21.89 -5.62
CA MET A 250 -0.21 -22.57 -6.04
C MET A 250 0.32 -23.55 -4.98
N GLY A 251 -0.40 -23.71 -3.88
CA GLY A 251 -0.01 -24.55 -2.74
C GLY A 251 0.66 -23.77 -1.62
N ILE A 252 1.52 -24.45 -0.85
CA ILE A 252 2.14 -23.93 0.37
C ILE A 252 3.66 -23.91 0.24
N VAL A 253 4.27 -22.76 0.51
CA VAL A 253 5.72 -22.61 0.69
C VAL A 253 6.05 -22.58 2.17
N GLN A 254 7.19 -23.15 2.52
CA GLN A 254 7.71 -23.15 3.89
C GLN A 254 8.60 -21.94 4.10
N GLY A 255 8.50 -21.32 5.28
CA GLY A 255 9.39 -20.24 5.70
C GLY A 255 10.85 -20.69 5.92
N PRO A 256 11.75 -19.74 6.19
CA PRO A 256 13.16 -20.03 6.46
C PRO A 256 13.33 -20.92 7.70
N THR A 257 14.35 -21.79 7.68
CA THR A 257 14.60 -22.74 8.77
C THR A 257 14.64 -22.09 10.15
N PRO A 258 15.37 -20.97 10.37
CA PRO A 258 15.44 -20.36 11.70
C PRO A 258 14.10 -19.88 12.24
N VAL A 259 13.15 -19.50 11.37
CA VAL A 259 11.78 -19.13 11.80
C VAL A 259 10.96 -20.38 12.15
N ARG A 260 11.08 -21.44 11.35
CA ARG A 260 10.34 -22.70 11.58
C ARG A 260 10.76 -23.41 12.85
N SER A 261 12.06 -23.38 13.17
CA SER A 261 12.63 -24.02 14.35
C SER A 261 12.71 -23.08 15.56
N PHE A 262 12.48 -21.77 15.39
CA PHE A 262 12.65 -20.75 16.44
C PHE A 262 12.11 -21.15 17.82
N VAL A 263 10.85 -21.57 17.92
CA VAL A 263 10.24 -21.93 19.22
C VAL A 263 10.85 -23.18 19.84
N LYS A 264 11.35 -24.11 19.01
CA LYS A 264 12.07 -25.29 19.51
C LYS A 264 13.47 -24.90 19.96
N ASP A 265 14.15 -24.09 19.17
CA ASP A 265 15.53 -23.65 19.40
C ASP A 265 15.63 -22.66 20.57
N SER A 266 14.54 -21.96 20.91
CA SER A 266 14.47 -21.03 22.04
C SER A 266 14.50 -21.71 23.41
N ASN A 267 14.41 -23.05 23.47
CA ASN A 267 14.39 -23.85 24.71
C ASN A 267 13.38 -23.32 25.76
N GLY A 268 12.23 -22.80 25.30
CA GLY A 268 11.17 -22.28 26.16
C GLY A 268 11.28 -20.79 26.50
N MET A 269 12.33 -20.08 26.07
CA MET A 269 12.44 -18.63 26.28
C MET A 269 11.46 -17.82 25.43
N CYS A 270 11.10 -18.32 24.24
CA CYS A 270 10.18 -17.63 23.32
C CYS A 270 9.11 -18.60 22.82
N GLY A 271 7.84 -18.20 22.92
CA GLY A 271 6.69 -18.98 22.46
C GLY A 271 6.22 -18.64 21.05
N TYR A 272 5.24 -19.40 20.56
CA TYR A 272 4.57 -19.15 19.27
C TYR A 272 3.93 -17.77 19.19
N PHE A 273 3.46 -17.23 20.32
CA PHE A 273 2.85 -15.91 20.39
C PHE A 273 3.84 -14.78 20.09
N SER A 274 5.00 -14.80 20.74
CA SER A 274 6.07 -13.82 20.48
C SER A 274 6.52 -13.88 19.02
N LEU A 275 6.80 -15.09 18.52
CA LEU A 275 7.18 -15.30 17.12
C LEU A 275 6.15 -14.72 16.15
N TYR A 276 4.87 -14.96 16.42
CA TYR A 276 3.80 -14.46 15.56
C TYR A 276 3.70 -12.94 15.56
N LEU A 277 3.93 -12.26 16.69
CA LEU A 277 3.94 -10.80 16.75
C LEU A 277 5.14 -10.21 16.00
N GLU A 278 6.30 -10.85 16.11
CA GLU A 278 7.59 -10.40 15.56
C GLU A 278 7.76 -10.66 14.06
N LEU A 279 7.00 -11.59 13.49
CA LEU A 279 7.05 -11.89 12.06
C LEU A 279 6.28 -10.88 11.23
N SER A 280 6.87 -10.46 10.11
CA SER A 280 6.15 -9.78 9.05
C SER A 280 6.65 -10.22 7.67
N VAL A 281 5.75 -10.18 6.69
CA VAL A 281 6.08 -10.43 5.29
C VAL A 281 6.05 -9.12 4.52
N VAL A 282 7.02 -8.93 3.64
CA VAL A 282 7.24 -7.69 2.90
C VAL A 282 7.77 -8.00 1.51
N ASN A 283 7.58 -7.05 0.60
CA ASN A 283 8.15 -7.11 -0.73
C ASN A 283 9.33 -6.12 -0.75
N LEU A 284 10.56 -6.62 -0.92
CA LEU A 284 11.77 -5.78 -1.04
C LEU A 284 12.55 -6.20 -2.28
N ASP A 285 12.93 -5.21 -3.09
CA ASP A 285 13.57 -5.39 -4.40
C ASP A 285 12.93 -6.48 -5.31
N GLY A 286 11.59 -6.56 -5.38
CA GLY A 286 10.87 -7.61 -6.14
C GLY A 286 10.90 -9.01 -5.52
N PHE A 287 11.50 -9.19 -4.34
CA PHE A 287 11.54 -10.47 -3.63
C PHE A 287 10.51 -10.51 -2.49
N LEU A 288 10.00 -11.72 -2.24
CA LEU A 288 9.33 -12.02 -0.98
C LEU A 288 10.38 -12.06 0.14
N VAL A 289 10.16 -11.23 1.15
CA VAL A 289 11.02 -11.14 2.32
C VAL A 289 10.23 -11.43 3.58
N MET A 290 10.81 -12.26 4.44
CA MET A 290 10.34 -12.47 5.79
C MET A 290 11.25 -11.70 6.74
N ALA A 291 10.66 -10.72 7.43
CA ALA A 291 11.31 -9.95 8.47
C ALA A 291 10.97 -10.58 9.82
N HIS A 292 12.00 -10.94 10.58
CA HIS A 292 11.88 -11.66 11.85
C HIS A 292 12.77 -10.99 12.88
N ASN A 293 12.24 -10.66 14.06
CA ASN A 293 12.99 -10.08 15.17
C ASN A 293 13.15 -11.08 16.33
N PRO A 294 14.04 -12.10 16.21
CA PRO A 294 14.18 -13.15 17.21
C PRO A 294 14.53 -12.59 18.59
N GLY A 295 13.57 -12.61 19.52
CA GLY A 295 13.80 -12.27 20.92
C GLY A 295 14.30 -10.83 21.15
N GLY A 296 14.01 -9.91 20.23
CA GLY A 296 14.45 -8.51 20.34
C GLY A 296 15.95 -8.29 20.12
N CYS A 297 16.66 -9.19 19.44
CA CYS A 297 18.11 -9.10 19.23
C CYS A 297 18.51 -8.34 17.97
N SER A 298 17.86 -8.63 16.85
CA SER A 298 18.11 -8.03 15.53
C SER A 298 16.90 -8.22 14.64
N LEU A 299 16.64 -7.32 13.70
CA LEU A 299 15.65 -7.54 12.66
C LEU A 299 16.32 -8.22 11.45
N ASP A 300 16.16 -9.53 11.34
CA ASP A 300 16.71 -10.34 10.26
C ASP A 300 15.77 -10.36 9.04
N LEU A 301 16.31 -10.06 7.86
CA LEU A 301 15.58 -10.05 6.59
C LEU A 301 15.99 -11.26 5.72
N TRP A 302 15.07 -12.21 5.60
CA TRP A 302 15.22 -13.44 4.83
C TRP A 302 14.54 -13.31 3.48
N PHE A 303 15.30 -13.42 2.39
CA PHE A 303 14.83 -13.30 1.01
C PHE A 303 14.56 -14.69 0.44
N LEU A 304 13.38 -14.90 -0.14
CA LEU A 304 13.10 -16.11 -0.90
C LEU A 304 13.81 -16.01 -2.26
N MET A 305 14.86 -16.79 -2.42
CA MET A 305 15.71 -16.78 -3.62
C MET A 305 15.21 -17.72 -4.70
N ASP A 306 14.62 -18.85 -4.30
CA ASP A 306 14.09 -19.86 -5.20
C ASP A 306 12.91 -20.53 -4.51
N ILE A 307 11.72 -20.38 -5.09
CA ILE A 307 10.47 -20.91 -4.55
C ILE A 307 10.41 -22.43 -4.64
N GLU A 308 10.89 -23.02 -5.73
CA GLU A 308 10.84 -24.46 -5.99
C GLU A 308 11.77 -25.20 -5.04
N LYS A 309 12.99 -24.68 -4.89
CA LYS A 309 14.00 -25.21 -3.96
C LYS A 309 13.74 -24.78 -2.51
N ARG A 310 12.79 -23.86 -2.28
CA ARG A 310 12.49 -23.26 -0.97
C ARG A 310 13.74 -22.64 -0.33
N LEU A 311 14.57 -22.01 -1.15
CA LEU A 311 15.85 -21.46 -0.75
C LEU A 311 15.65 -20.06 -0.19
N TRP A 312 15.90 -19.91 1.11
CA TRP A 312 15.90 -18.62 1.79
C TRP A 312 17.32 -18.17 2.10
N ASN A 313 17.62 -16.90 1.84
CA ASN A 313 18.91 -16.31 2.15
C ASN A 313 18.73 -15.09 3.08
N LYS A 314 19.42 -15.08 4.22
CA LYS A 314 19.49 -13.89 5.06
C LYS A 314 20.46 -12.89 4.44
N ARG A 315 19.93 -11.76 3.97
CA ARG A 315 20.76 -10.69 3.36
C ARG A 315 21.08 -9.57 4.33
N TYR A 316 20.17 -9.26 5.25
CA TYR A 316 20.37 -8.19 6.21
C TYR A 316 20.04 -8.66 7.62
N SER A 317 20.77 -8.10 8.57
CA SER A 317 20.51 -8.21 10.00
C SER A 317 20.69 -6.81 10.57
N LEU A 318 19.58 -6.23 11.02
CA LEU A 318 19.50 -4.87 11.51
C LEU A 318 19.66 -4.88 13.02
N ASP A 319 20.65 -4.17 13.53
CA ASP A 319 20.94 -4.13 14.97
C ASP A 319 19.71 -3.63 15.74
N PHE A 320 19.39 -4.28 16.86
CA PHE A 320 18.23 -3.89 17.64
C PHE A 320 18.39 -2.49 18.24
N GLN A 321 17.31 -1.73 18.14
CA GLN A 321 17.08 -0.53 18.95
C GLN A 321 15.65 -0.62 19.49
N PRO A 322 15.38 -0.14 20.72
CA PRO A 322 14.02 -0.15 21.29
C PRO A 322 12.97 0.50 20.37
N GLU A 323 13.36 1.55 19.64
CA GLU A 323 12.53 2.25 18.66
C GLU A 323 12.15 1.35 17.48
N ASN A 324 12.95 0.33 17.17
CA ASN A 324 12.72 -0.62 16.08
C ASN A 324 11.81 -1.80 16.49
N LEU A 325 11.24 -1.79 17.70
CA LEU A 325 10.27 -2.80 18.09
C LEU A 325 9.07 -2.77 17.13
N PHE A 326 8.78 -3.91 16.50
CA PHE A 326 7.79 -4.05 15.42
C PHE A 326 8.08 -3.20 14.17
N ALA A 327 9.33 -2.76 13.98
CA ALA A 327 9.71 -2.05 12.77
C ALA A 327 9.51 -2.92 11.53
N GLN A 328 9.08 -2.28 10.45
CA GLN A 328 8.79 -2.94 9.19
C GLN A 328 9.59 -2.29 8.08
N PRO A 329 10.37 -3.07 7.32
CA PRO A 329 11.03 -2.53 6.14
C PRO A 329 10.02 -2.21 5.05
N LEU A 330 10.27 -1.11 4.36
CA LEU A 330 9.42 -0.57 3.31
C LEU A 330 10.08 -0.68 1.93
N GLU A 331 11.36 -0.29 1.84
CA GLU A 331 12.07 -0.19 0.57
C GLU A 331 13.59 -0.31 0.78
N ILE A 332 14.30 -0.80 -0.24
CA ILE A 332 15.76 -0.71 -0.36
C ILE A 332 16.06 0.34 -1.43
N LEU A 333 16.79 1.38 -1.06
CA LEU A 333 17.18 2.46 -1.97
C LEU A 333 18.35 2.05 -2.86
N ASN A 334 18.55 2.80 -3.94
CA ASN A 334 19.65 2.56 -4.90
C ASN A 334 21.05 2.65 -4.26
N ASP A 335 21.19 3.41 -3.16
CA ASP A 335 22.44 3.51 -2.39
C ASP A 335 22.60 2.40 -1.34
N GLY A 336 21.69 1.43 -1.31
CA GLY A 336 21.68 0.29 -0.39
C GLY A 336 21.07 0.58 0.98
N LYS A 337 20.65 1.82 1.28
CA LYS A 337 19.96 2.12 2.53
C LYS A 337 18.57 1.50 2.55
N ILE A 338 18.12 1.10 3.74
CA ILE A 338 16.80 0.49 3.96
C ILE A 338 15.90 1.49 4.65
N ILE A 339 14.70 1.72 4.11
CA ILE A 339 13.68 2.51 4.78
C ILE A 339 12.85 1.61 5.69
N LEU A 340 12.64 2.06 6.92
CA LEU A 340 11.88 1.36 7.95
C LEU A 340 10.75 2.25 8.45
N SER A 341 9.57 1.65 8.64
CA SER A 341 8.52 2.18 9.49
C SER A 341 8.69 1.62 10.89
N ALA A 342 9.03 2.48 11.85
CA ALA A 342 9.15 2.16 13.26
C ALA A 342 7.97 2.78 14.04
N SER A 343 7.81 2.41 15.32
CA SER A 343 6.78 3.00 16.19
C SER A 343 6.94 4.52 16.28
N GLY A 344 6.11 5.25 15.54
CA GLY A 344 6.09 6.71 15.59
C GLY A 344 7.11 7.44 14.70
N SER A 345 7.94 6.76 13.90
CA SER A 345 8.94 7.41 13.04
C SER A 345 9.27 6.59 11.77
N LEU A 346 9.73 7.28 10.72
CA LEU A 346 10.36 6.71 9.52
C LEU A 346 11.87 6.87 9.64
N ARG A 347 12.59 5.78 9.37
CA ARG A 347 14.03 5.70 9.59
C ARG A 347 14.74 5.20 8.35
N HIS A 348 15.87 5.82 8.01
CA HIS A 348 16.86 5.23 7.13
C HIS A 348 17.82 4.39 7.96
N TYR A 349 18.03 3.15 7.54
CA TYR A 349 19.11 2.31 8.04
C TYR A 349 20.19 2.20 6.99
N ASN A 350 21.44 2.47 7.37
CA ASN A 350 22.61 2.24 6.53
C ASN A 350 23.26 0.90 6.93
N PRO A 351 23.19 -0.14 6.09
CA PRO A 351 23.79 -1.44 6.41
C PRO A 351 25.32 -1.41 6.58
N MET A 352 26.01 -0.46 5.95
CA MET A 352 27.48 -0.33 6.01
C MET A 352 27.93 0.27 7.33
N THR A 353 27.24 1.32 7.81
CA THR A 353 27.60 2.02 9.04
C THR A 353 26.80 1.55 10.25
N LYS A 354 25.77 0.71 10.04
CA LYS A 354 24.80 0.25 11.05
C LYS A 354 24.07 1.41 11.76
N ALA A 355 23.97 2.55 11.09
CA ALA A 355 23.39 3.76 11.66
C ALA A 355 21.93 3.94 11.24
N TYR A 356 21.14 4.52 12.14
CA TYR A 356 19.76 4.91 11.91
C TYR A 356 19.66 6.44 11.85
N ILE A 357 18.89 6.94 10.89
CA ILE A 357 18.58 8.38 10.76
C ILE A 357 17.06 8.51 10.63
N ASP A 358 16.46 9.26 11.55
CA ASP A 358 15.03 9.55 11.53
C ASP A 358 14.78 10.71 10.57
N PHE A 359 13.78 10.59 9.70
CA PHE A 359 13.50 11.60 8.68
C PHE A 359 12.02 11.93 8.51
N GLY A 360 11.12 11.31 9.27
CA GLY A 360 9.70 11.62 9.15
C GLY A 360 8.79 10.94 10.16
N MET A 361 7.56 11.45 10.22
CA MET A 361 6.43 11.05 11.08
C MET A 361 6.52 11.37 12.58
N ARG A 362 5.36 11.80 13.10
CA ARG A 362 4.88 11.56 14.46
C ARG A 362 3.42 11.09 14.32
N ASN A 363 3.04 9.97 14.94
CA ASN A 363 1.64 9.53 15.13
C ASN A 363 0.86 8.92 13.92
N SER A 364 1.51 8.30 12.94
CA SER A 364 0.81 7.53 11.89
C SER A 364 0.51 6.09 12.33
N THR A 365 -0.59 5.51 11.84
CA THR A 365 -1.04 4.16 12.25
C THR A 365 -0.71 3.06 11.23
N SER A 366 -0.43 3.42 9.97
CA SER A 366 0.04 2.49 8.94
C SER A 366 0.85 3.21 7.86
N VAL A 367 1.80 2.49 7.25
CA VAL A 367 2.77 3.00 6.28
C VAL A 367 2.93 2.02 5.11
N GLY A 368 3.21 2.55 3.93
CA GLY A 368 3.42 1.81 2.68
C GLY A 368 4.14 2.69 1.65
N THR A 369 4.19 2.23 0.41
CA THR A 369 4.92 2.91 -0.68
C THR A 369 4.01 3.18 -1.88
N TYR A 370 4.29 4.25 -2.62
CA TYR A 370 3.57 4.65 -3.82
C TYR A 370 4.55 4.96 -4.95
N THR A 371 4.35 4.35 -6.12
CA THR A 371 5.21 4.50 -7.31
C THR A 371 4.47 5.09 -8.50
N GLY A 372 3.22 5.52 -8.31
CA GLY A 372 2.49 6.26 -9.32
C GLY A 372 3.03 7.66 -9.55
N ASN A 373 2.62 8.28 -10.64
CA ASN A 373 2.93 9.69 -10.90
C ASN A 373 1.77 10.57 -10.40
N LEU A 374 2.03 11.37 -9.36
CA LEU A 374 1.04 12.32 -8.81
C LEU A 374 0.60 13.42 -9.79
N LEU A 375 1.29 13.56 -10.92
CA LEU A 375 0.88 14.42 -12.02
C LEU A 375 -0.13 13.75 -12.95
N SER A 376 -0.40 12.45 -12.83
CA SER A 376 -1.45 11.82 -13.66
C SER A 376 -2.80 12.50 -13.42
N SER A 377 -3.54 12.72 -14.50
CA SER A 377 -4.87 13.35 -14.48
C SER A 377 -5.96 12.47 -15.07
N GLU A 378 -5.62 11.28 -15.55
CA GLU A 378 -6.60 10.32 -16.04
C GLU A 378 -7.32 9.68 -14.86
N SER A 379 -8.65 9.80 -14.88
CA SER A 379 -9.53 9.16 -13.90
C SER A 379 -9.35 7.66 -14.00
N THR A 380 -9.06 6.98 -12.87
CA THR A 380 -8.92 5.51 -12.88
C THR A 380 -10.25 4.81 -12.64
N PHE A 381 -11.15 5.49 -11.95
CA PHE A 381 -12.50 5.00 -11.65
C PHE A 381 -13.49 6.06 -12.10
N ASP A 382 -14.70 5.65 -12.49
CA ASP A 382 -15.83 6.56 -12.52
C ASP A 382 -16.23 6.83 -11.06
N SER A 383 -15.63 7.81 -10.38
CA SER A 383 -15.90 8.09 -8.96
C SER A 383 -16.44 9.49 -8.66
N GLU A 384 -17.31 9.56 -7.66
CA GLU A 384 -17.88 10.75 -7.00
C GLU A 384 -16.88 11.47 -6.07
N ALA A 385 -15.57 11.44 -6.37
CA ALA A 385 -14.59 12.16 -5.58
C ALA A 385 -14.61 13.64 -5.95
N GLU A 386 -15.04 14.49 -5.02
CA GLU A 386 -15.11 15.92 -5.26
C GLU A 386 -13.88 16.65 -4.71
N ARG A 387 -13.45 17.66 -5.47
CA ARG A 387 -12.30 18.49 -5.10
C ARG A 387 -12.77 19.64 -4.23
N CYS A 388 -12.27 19.71 -3.00
CA CYS A 388 -12.58 20.80 -2.10
C CYS A 388 -12.23 22.15 -2.73
N THR A 389 -13.21 23.03 -2.80
CA THR A 389 -13.10 24.36 -3.41
C THR A 389 -12.20 25.31 -2.61
N THR A 390 -11.96 25.02 -1.32
CA THR A 390 -11.15 25.85 -0.42
C THR A 390 -9.67 25.45 -0.42
N CYS A 391 -9.32 24.19 -0.07
CA CYS A 391 -7.92 23.75 -0.06
C CYS A 391 -7.44 23.04 -1.33
N GLY A 392 -8.32 22.74 -2.28
CA GLY A 392 -7.98 21.97 -3.48
C GLY A 392 -7.62 20.50 -3.21
N CYS A 393 -7.81 20.06 -1.96
CA CYS A 393 -7.68 18.70 -1.44
C CYS A 393 -8.86 17.83 -1.93
N TYR A 394 -8.65 16.52 -2.09
CA TYR A 394 -9.69 15.60 -2.57
C TYR A 394 -10.42 14.97 -1.38
N VAL A 395 -11.74 14.85 -1.49
CA VAL A 395 -12.62 14.26 -0.47
C VAL A 395 -13.43 13.14 -1.10
N THR A 396 -13.45 11.98 -0.44
CA THR A 396 -14.30 10.85 -0.82
C THR A 396 -15.64 10.94 -0.08
N LEU A 397 -16.74 11.26 -0.76
CA LEU A 397 -18.04 11.39 -0.10
C LEU A 397 -18.58 10.00 0.30
N GLU A 398 -19.23 9.91 1.47
CA GLU A 398 -20.09 8.75 1.75
C GLU A 398 -21.37 8.88 0.91
N ALA A 399 -21.99 7.76 0.52
CA ALA A 399 -23.26 7.77 -0.19
C ALA A 399 -24.31 8.62 0.58
N GLY A 400 -24.81 9.69 -0.05
CA GLY A 400 -25.78 10.62 0.54
C GLY A 400 -25.19 11.91 1.15
N GLN A 401 -23.90 12.19 0.98
CA GLN A 401 -23.24 13.41 1.45
C GLN A 401 -23.05 14.39 0.26
N HIS A 402 -23.50 15.66 0.40
CA HIS A 402 -23.53 16.65 -0.70
C HIS A 402 -22.58 17.86 -0.54
N ASP A 403 -21.83 17.95 0.57
CA ASP A 403 -20.98 19.12 0.83
C ASP A 403 -19.54 18.87 0.38
N VAL A 404 -19.05 19.71 -0.53
CA VAL A 404 -17.76 19.58 -1.22
C VAL A 404 -16.60 20.14 -0.39
N THR A 405 -16.85 20.74 0.77
CA THR A 405 -15.80 21.33 1.61
C THR A 405 -15.13 20.28 2.52
N CYS A 406 -13.80 20.25 2.55
CA CYS A 406 -13.10 19.34 3.45
C CYS A 406 -13.25 19.81 4.91
N GLN A 407 -13.18 18.88 5.85
CA GLN A 407 -13.48 19.16 7.25
C GLN A 407 -12.46 20.10 7.91
N ASP A 408 -11.19 20.08 7.50
CA ASP A 408 -10.17 21.04 7.96
C ASP A 408 -10.56 22.49 7.59
N CYS A 409 -11.03 22.72 6.36
CA CYS A 409 -11.52 24.03 5.91
C CYS A 409 -12.85 24.41 6.58
N MET A 410 -13.74 23.45 6.86
CA MET A 410 -14.95 23.71 7.65
C MET A 410 -14.62 24.16 9.06
N TYR A 411 -13.64 23.53 9.73
CA TYR A 411 -13.20 23.93 11.06
C TYR A 411 -12.54 25.31 11.03
N GLU A 412 -11.62 25.59 10.11
CA GLU A 412 -11.02 26.94 9.99
C GLU A 412 -12.08 28.02 9.75
N ALA A 413 -13.10 27.76 8.93
CA ALA A 413 -14.20 28.70 8.71
C ALA A 413 -15.08 28.91 9.96
N MET A 414 -15.23 27.89 10.82
CA MET A 414 -15.95 28.03 12.10
C MET A 414 -15.16 28.85 13.13
N PHE A 415 -13.82 28.72 13.13
CA PHE A 415 -12.95 29.48 14.04
C PHE A 415 -12.65 30.90 13.57
N ALA A 416 -12.72 31.19 12.26
CA ALA A 416 -12.59 32.53 11.70
C ALA A 416 -13.84 33.42 11.91
N ARG A 417 -14.95 32.85 12.39
CA ARG A 417 -16.21 33.56 12.71
C ARG A 417 -16.37 33.90 14.20
N ARG A 418 -15.29 33.88 14.99
CA ARG A 418 -15.26 34.34 16.37
C ARG A 418 -14.42 35.59 16.54
#